data_AF-A0A453SI15-F1
#
_entry.id   AF-A0A453SI15-F1
#
_cell.length_a   1.000
_cell.length_b   1.000
_cell.length_c   1.000
_cell.angle_alpha   90.00
_cell.angle_beta   90.00
_cell.angle_gamma   90.00
#
_symmetry.space_group_name_H-M   'P 1'
#
loop_
_entity.id
_entity.type
_entity.pdbx_description
1 polymer ?
#
loop_
_entity_poly.entity_id
_entity_poly.type
_entity_poly.pdbx_seq_one_letter_code
_entity_poly.pdbx_strand_id
1 'polypeptide(L)'
;MAAARTYDRSCGSVQLLLGYLPTERSLWPYELEKKRSQYSAYKDEFLLNPSEKLRRIEESKLSRKKELTGERNGLLPRSEVTNEEHPLSFGKSSLWNQYFQESEILEQIDRDVKRTHPDKSFFSAKSNQESLRRILIIFSRLYPSVRYVQGLNEVLAPLFYVLKNDLDTSNSTSAEADTFFCFVELISGFKNNYCKHLDNSRVGIRSILSKLSQLLKKHDEELWRHMEVITKVGHIY
;
A
#
# COMPACT_ATOMS: atom_id res chain seq x y z
N MET A 1 1.47 -39.54 12.36
CA MET A 1 2.52 -38.95 11.52
C MET A 1 2.00 -38.79 10.09
N ALA A 2 1.13 -37.80 9.85
CA ALA A 2 0.55 -37.53 8.52
C ALA A 2 0.01 -36.08 8.46
N ALA A 3 0.91 -35.12 8.28
CA ALA A 3 0.56 -33.71 8.04
C ALA A 3 1.42 -33.13 6.89
N ALA A 4 1.64 -33.94 5.86
CA ALA A 4 2.37 -33.56 4.64
C ALA A 4 1.50 -33.74 3.39
N ARG A 5 0.21 -33.41 3.48
CA ARG A 5 -0.70 -33.44 2.34
C ARG A 5 -1.03 -32.02 1.90
N THR A 6 -0.43 -31.69 0.75
CA THR A 6 -0.90 -30.77 -0.29
C THR A 6 -1.06 -29.30 0.09
N TYR A 7 0.08 -28.62 0.27
CA TYR A 7 0.20 -27.22 -0.16
C TYR A 7 0.09 -27.23 -1.70
N ASP A 8 -1.01 -26.72 -2.25
CA ASP A 8 -1.26 -26.74 -3.69
C ASP A 8 -0.14 -26.01 -4.46
N ARG A 9 0.24 -26.56 -5.63
CA ARG A 9 1.39 -26.10 -6.43
C ARG A 9 1.20 -24.67 -6.96
N SER A 10 -0.02 -24.16 -6.99
CA SER A 10 -0.42 -22.88 -7.58
C SER A 10 -0.13 -21.68 -6.67
N CYS A 11 -0.46 -21.78 -5.38
CA CYS A 11 -0.36 -20.68 -4.42
C CYS A 11 1.08 -20.52 -3.89
N GLY A 12 1.70 -21.64 -3.50
CA GLY A 12 3.09 -21.65 -3.02
C GLY A 12 4.12 -21.26 -4.09
N SER A 13 3.80 -21.44 -5.39
CA SER A 13 4.71 -21.02 -6.47
C SER A 13 4.76 -19.50 -6.63
N VAL A 14 3.63 -18.79 -6.52
CA VAL A 14 3.61 -17.31 -6.54
C VAL A 14 4.38 -16.75 -5.34
N GLN A 15 4.17 -17.33 -4.16
CA GLN A 15 4.88 -16.94 -2.94
C GLN A 15 6.40 -17.18 -3.03
N LEU A 16 6.84 -18.27 -3.64
CA LEU A 16 8.26 -18.52 -3.89
C LEU A 16 8.84 -17.58 -4.95
N LEU A 17 8.11 -17.36 -6.04
CA LEU A 17 8.58 -16.59 -7.20
C LEU A 17 8.68 -15.10 -6.90
N LEU A 18 7.84 -14.60 -6.00
CA LEU A 18 7.90 -13.24 -5.46
C LEU A 18 8.86 -13.08 -4.28
N GLY A 19 9.57 -14.14 -3.86
CA GLY A 19 10.51 -14.09 -2.74
C GLY A 19 9.85 -13.97 -1.36
N TYR A 20 8.54 -14.20 -1.26
CA TYR A 20 7.82 -14.17 0.01
C TYR A 20 8.23 -15.32 0.94
N LEU A 21 8.44 -16.52 0.37
CA LEU A 21 8.87 -17.71 1.10
C LEU A 21 10.30 -18.12 0.72
N PRO A 22 11.10 -18.62 1.67
CA PRO A 22 12.43 -19.13 1.38
C PRO A 22 12.36 -20.40 0.53
N THR A 23 13.44 -20.70 -0.20
CA THR A 23 13.54 -21.93 -1.03
C THR A 23 13.42 -23.20 -0.17
N GLU A 24 13.79 -23.12 1.11
CA GLU A 24 13.68 -24.20 2.08
C GLU A 24 12.26 -24.31 2.66
N ARG A 25 11.55 -25.39 2.29
CA ARG A 25 10.17 -25.67 2.73
C ARG A 25 10.01 -25.88 4.23
N SER A 26 11.06 -26.31 4.92
CA SER A 26 11.05 -26.51 6.39
C SER A 26 10.81 -25.22 7.16
N LEU A 27 11.20 -24.08 6.61
CA LEU A 27 11.12 -22.77 7.26
C LEU A 27 9.77 -22.07 7.03
N TRP A 28 8.94 -22.57 6.11
CA TRP A 28 7.70 -21.89 5.72
C TRP A 28 6.72 -21.66 6.87
N PRO A 29 6.44 -22.64 7.76
CA PRO A 29 5.50 -22.42 8.85
C PRO A 29 5.94 -21.28 9.79
N TYR A 30 7.24 -21.22 10.07
CA TYR A 30 7.82 -20.18 10.92
C TYR A 30 7.76 -18.80 10.27
N GLU A 31 8.16 -18.69 8.99
CA GLU A 31 8.13 -17.41 8.27
C GLU A 31 6.71 -16.89 8.05
N LEU A 32 5.77 -17.77 7.72
CA LEU A 32 4.35 -17.42 7.59
C LEU A 32 3.81 -16.88 8.92
N GLU A 33 4.03 -17.58 10.02
CA GLU A 33 3.55 -17.15 11.34
C GLU A 33 4.12 -15.78 11.72
N LYS A 34 5.44 -15.61 11.54
CA LYS A 34 6.13 -14.35 11.80
C LYS A 34 5.57 -13.19 10.98
N LYS A 35 5.40 -13.37 9.67
CA LYS A 35 4.90 -12.32 8.78
C LYS A 35 3.42 -12.03 9.04
N ARG A 36 2.58 -13.05 9.24
CA ARG A 36 1.16 -12.88 9.59
C ARG A 36 0.98 -12.13 10.91
N SER A 37 1.78 -12.46 11.92
CA SER A 37 1.85 -11.72 13.20
C SER A 37 2.24 -10.26 13.01
N GLN A 38 3.28 -10.01 12.20
CA GLN A 38 3.75 -8.66 11.88
C GLN A 38 2.67 -7.83 11.18
N TYR A 39 1.97 -8.40 10.19
CA TYR A 39 0.85 -7.71 9.54
C TYR A 39 -0.31 -7.43 10.51
N SER A 40 -0.55 -8.31 11.48
CA SER A 40 -1.54 -8.03 12.52
C SER A 40 -1.17 -6.79 13.34
N ALA A 41 0.10 -6.65 13.74
CA ALA A 41 0.58 -5.46 14.42
C ALA A 41 0.42 -4.19 13.55
N TYR A 42 0.66 -4.29 12.24
CA TYR A 42 0.43 -3.17 11.32
C TYR A 42 -1.02 -2.74 11.22
N LYS A 43 -1.98 -3.68 11.26
CA LYS A 43 -3.40 -3.30 11.34
C LYS A 43 -3.67 -2.48 12.59
N ASP A 44 -3.15 -2.92 13.73
CA ASP A 44 -3.39 -2.26 15.02
C ASP A 44 -2.70 -0.90 15.12
N GLU A 45 -1.60 -0.67 14.39
CA GLU A 45 -0.90 0.61 14.37
C GLU A 45 -1.48 1.58 13.33
N PHE A 46 -1.70 1.09 12.10
CA PHE A 46 -1.99 1.91 10.94
C PHE A 46 -3.46 1.97 10.55
N LEU A 47 -4.36 1.26 11.23
CA LEU A 47 -5.81 1.40 11.00
C LEU A 47 -6.54 2.10 12.15
N LEU A 48 -5.81 2.58 13.16
CA LEU A 48 -6.40 3.38 14.24
C LEU A 48 -7.04 4.65 13.68
N ASN A 49 -8.23 4.94 14.17
CA ASN A 49 -8.98 6.15 13.85
C ASN A 49 -8.13 7.38 14.24
N PRO A 50 -8.02 8.41 13.38
CA PRO A 50 -7.34 9.67 13.69
C PRO A 50 -7.71 10.26 15.07
N SER A 51 -8.97 10.11 15.50
CA SER A 51 -9.42 10.56 16.83
C SER A 51 -8.80 9.75 17.98
N GLU A 52 -8.65 8.44 17.82
CA GLU A 52 -7.96 7.60 18.83
C GLU A 52 -6.45 7.84 18.82
N LYS A 53 -5.88 8.08 17.64
CA LYS A 53 -4.46 8.46 17.49
C LYS A 53 -4.18 9.79 18.20
N LEU A 54 -5.04 10.79 18.00
CA LEU A 54 -4.95 12.09 18.68
C LEU A 54 -5.13 11.95 20.19
N ARG A 55 -6.12 11.17 20.64
CA ARG A 55 -6.36 10.92 22.07
C ARG A 55 -5.15 10.25 22.74
N ARG A 56 -4.53 9.26 22.10
CA ARG A 56 -3.29 8.62 22.60
C ARG A 56 -2.10 9.59 22.65
N ILE A 57 -2.00 10.50 21.67
CA ILE A 57 -0.97 11.55 21.67
C ILE A 57 -1.21 12.55 22.80
N GLU A 58 -2.46 12.96 23.04
CA GLU A 58 -2.83 13.84 24.15
C GLU A 58 -2.61 13.17 25.52
N GLU A 59 -3.03 11.91 25.68
CA GLU A 59 -2.82 11.12 26.90
C GLU A 59 -1.33 10.93 27.23
N SER A 60 -0.49 10.69 26.21
CA SER A 60 0.96 10.57 26.38
C SER A 60 1.68 11.90 26.66
N LYS A 61 1.23 13.02 26.05
CA LYS A 61 1.69 14.37 26.39
C LYS A 61 1.28 14.76 27.82
N LEU A 62 0.06 14.43 28.24
CA LEU A 62 -0.46 14.72 29.57
C LEU A 62 0.26 13.92 30.67
N SER A 63 0.59 12.65 30.40
CA SER A 63 1.36 11.80 31.31
C SER A 63 2.78 12.33 31.52
N ARG A 64 3.46 12.74 30.44
CA ARG A 64 4.80 13.35 30.51
C ARG A 64 4.78 14.72 31.20
N LYS A 65 3.69 15.48 31.06
CA LYS A 65 3.51 16.78 31.74
C LYS A 65 3.22 16.61 33.24
N LYS A 66 2.49 15.56 33.64
CA LYS A 66 2.25 15.20 35.05
C LYS A 66 3.51 14.77 35.80
N GLU A 67 4.47 14.14 35.13
CA GLU A 67 5.76 13.80 35.75
C GLU A 67 6.66 15.03 35.99
N LEU A 68 6.48 16.10 35.21
CA LEU A 68 7.28 17.33 35.30
C LEU A 68 6.67 18.41 36.21
N THR A 69 5.36 18.39 36.42
CA THR A 69 4.67 19.35 37.32
C THR A 69 3.90 18.58 38.38
N GLY A 70 4.57 18.29 39.49
CA GLY A 70 3.89 17.83 40.70
C GLY A 70 3.11 18.98 41.33
N GLU A 71 1.93 19.33 40.80
CA GLU A 71 1.02 20.22 41.53
C GLU A 71 -0.45 20.09 41.12
N ARG A 72 -1.30 20.14 42.14
CA ARG A 72 -2.77 20.12 42.12
C ARG A 72 -3.29 21.46 41.59
N ASN A 73 -4.28 21.44 40.68
CA ASN A 73 -5.52 22.23 40.78
C ASN A 73 -6.44 22.05 39.56
N GLY A 74 -7.75 21.96 39.83
CA GLY A 74 -8.84 21.70 38.87
C GLY A 74 -9.25 22.87 37.99
N LEU A 75 -8.30 23.51 37.31
CA LEU A 75 -8.56 24.43 36.20
C LEU A 75 -8.04 23.77 34.92
N LEU A 76 -8.93 23.49 33.96
CA LEU A 76 -8.53 23.00 32.64
C LEU A 76 -7.63 24.07 31.99
N PRO A 77 -6.34 23.79 31.73
CA PRO A 77 -5.47 24.77 31.09
C PRO A 77 -5.98 25.02 29.66
N ARG A 78 -6.27 26.27 29.32
CA ARG A 78 -6.52 26.65 27.92
C ARG A 78 -5.19 26.51 27.18
N SER A 79 -5.04 25.44 26.39
CA SER A 79 -3.85 25.26 25.55
C SER A 79 -3.82 26.37 24.51
N GLU A 80 -2.73 27.14 24.46
CA GLU A 80 -2.46 28.03 23.33
C GLU A 80 -2.26 27.15 22.08
N VAL A 81 -3.18 27.25 21.12
CA VAL A 81 -3.03 26.62 19.82
C VAL A 81 -1.91 27.36 19.11
N THR A 82 -0.73 26.74 19.04
CA THR A 82 0.38 27.30 18.26
C THR A 82 -0.01 27.35 16.78
N ASN A 83 0.47 28.34 16.02
CA ASN A 83 0.14 28.51 14.60
C ASN A 83 0.45 27.28 13.71
N GLU A 84 1.24 26.32 14.22
CA GLU A 84 1.57 25.05 13.55
C GLU A 84 0.49 23.96 13.73
N GLU A 85 -0.45 24.12 14.66
CA GLU A 85 -1.57 23.21 14.91
C GLU A 85 -2.90 23.72 14.30
N HIS A 86 -2.85 24.80 13.51
CA HIS A 86 -4.03 25.41 12.89
C HIS A 86 -4.47 24.65 11.62
N PRO A 87 -5.79 24.43 11.39
CA PRO A 87 -6.32 23.71 10.21
C PRO A 87 -6.03 24.36 8.86
N LEU A 88 -5.68 25.65 8.85
CA LEU A 88 -5.26 26.40 7.66
C LEU A 88 -3.75 26.69 7.62
N SER A 89 -2.95 26.03 8.46
CA SER A 89 -1.51 26.26 8.49
C SER A 89 -0.83 25.62 7.26
N PHE A 90 -0.09 26.45 6.51
CA PHE A 90 0.70 26.02 5.34
C PHE A 90 2.02 25.33 5.72
N GLY A 91 2.29 25.15 7.01
CA GLY A 91 3.49 24.46 7.50
C GLY A 91 3.50 23.01 7.03
N LYS A 92 4.61 22.56 6.42
CA LYS A 92 4.79 21.16 6.00
C LYS A 92 4.79 20.17 7.18
N SER A 93 4.95 20.67 8.41
CA SER A 93 4.92 19.92 9.67
C SER A 93 3.55 19.92 10.37
N SER A 94 2.54 20.63 9.86
CA SER A 94 1.26 20.71 10.54
C SER A 94 0.52 19.38 10.49
N LEU A 95 -0.03 18.98 11.65
CA LEU A 95 -0.83 17.76 11.78
C LEU A 95 -2.01 17.75 10.80
N TRP A 96 -2.54 18.93 10.48
CA TRP A 96 -3.64 19.11 9.53
C TRP A 96 -3.21 18.90 8.08
N ASN A 97 -2.04 19.40 7.66
CA ASN A 97 -1.55 19.17 6.30
C ASN A 97 -1.26 17.68 6.06
N GLN A 98 -0.71 16.99 7.06
CA GLN A 98 -0.56 15.53 7.03
C GLN A 98 -1.92 14.83 6.98
N TYR A 99 -2.88 15.27 7.79
CA TYR A 99 -4.25 14.73 7.79
C TYR A 99 -4.96 14.89 6.43
N PHE A 100 -4.90 16.08 5.82
CA PHE A 100 -5.54 16.33 4.52
C PHE A 100 -4.90 15.50 3.40
N GLN A 101 -3.56 15.44 3.34
CA GLN A 101 -2.86 14.57 2.38
C GLN A 101 -3.20 13.09 2.61
N GLU A 102 -3.32 12.65 3.86
CA GLU A 102 -3.77 11.29 4.18
C GLU A 102 -5.21 11.06 3.72
N SER A 103 -6.12 12.00 3.99
CA SER A 103 -7.54 11.90 3.59
C SER A 103 -7.69 11.77 2.07
N GLU A 104 -6.97 12.57 1.29
CA GLU A 104 -7.00 12.51 -0.18
C GLU A 104 -6.58 11.13 -0.70
N ILE A 105 -5.50 10.57 -0.13
CA ILE A 105 -5.01 9.22 -0.49
C ILE A 105 -6.04 8.15 -0.09
N LEU A 106 -6.65 8.26 1.08
CA LEU A 106 -7.68 7.32 1.54
C LEU A 106 -8.91 7.34 0.61
N GLU A 107 -9.39 8.52 0.24
CA GLU A 107 -10.50 8.65 -0.70
C GLU A 107 -10.16 8.10 -2.09
N GLN A 108 -8.92 8.27 -2.53
CA GLN A 108 -8.47 7.70 -3.79
C GLN A 108 -8.48 6.18 -3.74
N ILE A 109 -7.96 5.57 -2.66
CA ILE A 109 -8.02 4.12 -2.43
C ILE A 109 -9.49 3.66 -2.44
N ASP A 110 -10.39 4.37 -1.76
CA ASP A 110 -11.81 4.00 -1.67
C ASP A 110 -12.50 3.99 -3.03
N ARG A 111 -12.18 4.98 -3.89
CA ARG A 111 -12.69 5.02 -5.26
C ARG A 111 -12.10 3.88 -6.10
N ASP A 112 -10.80 3.65 -5.98
CA ASP A 112 -10.08 2.67 -6.80
C ASP A 112 -10.46 1.22 -6.44
N VAL A 113 -10.62 0.90 -5.16
CA VAL A 113 -11.10 -0.40 -4.71
C VAL A 113 -12.53 -0.68 -5.22
N LYS A 114 -13.43 0.31 -5.16
CA LYS A 114 -14.81 0.15 -5.65
C LYS A 114 -14.90 -0.15 -7.14
N ARG A 115 -13.97 0.37 -7.95
CA ARG A 115 -13.92 0.16 -9.40
C ARG A 115 -13.01 -1.00 -9.84
N THR A 116 -12.36 -1.68 -8.90
CA THR A 116 -11.46 -2.80 -9.22
C THR A 116 -12.27 -4.01 -9.68
N HIS A 117 -12.19 -4.35 -10.97
CA HIS A 117 -12.86 -5.51 -11.60
C HIS A 117 -14.33 -5.72 -11.16
N PRO A 118 -15.23 -4.75 -11.40
CA PRO A 118 -16.61 -4.78 -10.89
C PRO A 118 -17.42 -5.96 -11.43
N ASP A 119 -17.06 -6.49 -12.60
CA ASP A 119 -17.73 -7.63 -13.25
C ASP A 119 -17.47 -8.96 -12.53
N LYS A 120 -16.46 -9.02 -11.65
CA LYS A 120 -16.14 -10.20 -10.85
C LYS A 120 -16.75 -10.05 -9.47
N SER A 121 -17.74 -10.89 -9.17
CA SER A 121 -18.44 -10.93 -7.87
C SER A 121 -17.51 -11.01 -6.66
N PHE A 122 -16.35 -11.65 -6.82
CA PHE A 122 -15.30 -11.70 -5.81
C PHE A 122 -14.85 -10.30 -5.35
N PHE A 123 -14.64 -9.36 -6.27
CA PHE A 123 -14.19 -8.01 -5.95
C PHE A 123 -15.34 -7.06 -5.58
N SER A 124 -16.58 -7.44 -5.89
CA SER A 124 -17.78 -6.73 -5.41
C SER A 124 -18.12 -7.07 -3.94
N ALA A 125 -17.58 -8.18 -3.41
CA ALA A 125 -17.83 -8.60 -2.03
C ALA A 125 -17.19 -7.63 -1.03
N LYS A 126 -17.99 -7.09 -0.10
CA LYS A 126 -17.54 -6.09 0.89
C LYS A 126 -16.33 -6.57 1.69
N SER A 127 -16.31 -7.82 2.14
CA SER A 127 -15.18 -8.38 2.90
C SER A 127 -13.86 -8.31 2.13
N ASN A 128 -13.89 -8.57 0.82
CA ASN A 128 -12.73 -8.54 -0.05
C ASN A 128 -12.31 -7.09 -0.36
N GLN A 129 -13.28 -6.19 -0.60
CA GLN A 129 -13.00 -4.76 -0.76
C GLN A 129 -12.33 -4.17 0.48
N GLU A 130 -12.83 -4.49 1.67
CA GLU A 130 -12.23 -4.04 2.92
C GLU A 130 -10.82 -4.61 3.13
N SER A 131 -10.56 -5.84 2.70
CA SER A 131 -9.22 -6.43 2.76
C SER A 131 -8.25 -5.72 1.82
N LEU A 132 -8.64 -5.50 0.55
CA LEU A 132 -7.85 -4.73 -0.42
C LEU A 132 -7.57 -3.30 0.07
N ARG A 133 -8.61 -2.64 0.59
CA ARG A 133 -8.53 -1.30 1.18
C ARG A 133 -7.51 -1.26 2.32
N ARG A 134 -7.60 -2.17 3.31
CA ARG A 134 -6.66 -2.22 4.43
C ARG A 134 -5.21 -2.40 3.97
N ILE A 135 -4.97 -3.33 3.05
CA ILE A 135 -3.63 -3.58 2.49
C ILE A 135 -3.06 -2.29 1.89
N LEU A 136 -3.83 -1.60 1.04
CA LEU A 136 -3.39 -0.37 0.37
C LEU A 136 -3.14 0.78 1.36
N ILE A 137 -3.97 0.91 2.41
CA ILE A 137 -3.79 1.92 3.45
C ILE A 137 -2.49 1.65 4.22
N ILE A 138 -2.30 0.42 4.69
CA ILE A 138 -1.11 0.03 5.45
C ILE A 138 0.15 0.23 4.59
N PHE A 139 0.12 -0.18 3.32
CA PHE A 139 1.22 0.04 2.39
C PHE A 139 1.56 1.54 2.25
N SER A 140 0.56 2.38 2.07
CA SER A 140 0.74 3.82 1.86
C SER A 140 1.37 4.51 3.07
N ARG A 141 1.04 4.03 4.27
CA ARG A 141 1.59 4.55 5.54
C ARG A 141 3.01 4.05 5.80
N LEU A 142 3.31 2.79 5.46
CA LEU A 142 4.64 2.20 5.63
C LEU A 142 5.67 2.70 4.62
N TYR A 143 5.24 3.02 3.40
CA TYR A 143 6.13 3.44 2.31
C TYR A 143 5.83 4.88 1.84
N PRO A 144 6.06 5.90 2.68
CA PRO A 144 5.68 7.28 2.40
C PRO A 144 6.42 7.93 1.21
N SER A 145 7.51 7.33 0.73
CA SER A 145 8.22 7.75 -0.49
C SER A 145 7.57 7.27 -1.79
N VAL A 146 6.81 6.17 -1.73
CA VAL A 146 6.03 5.66 -2.88
C VAL A 146 4.60 6.18 -2.77
N ARG A 147 3.99 6.01 -1.57
CA ARG A 147 2.56 6.22 -1.29
C ARG A 147 1.66 5.43 -2.25
N TYR A 148 0.35 5.52 -2.04
CA TYR A 148 -0.58 4.99 -3.03
C TYR A 148 -0.47 5.76 -4.35
N VAL A 149 -0.44 5.02 -5.46
CA VAL A 149 -0.56 5.55 -6.82
C VAL A 149 -1.68 4.79 -7.51
N GLN A 150 -2.48 5.53 -8.29
CA GLN A 150 -3.56 4.94 -9.08
C GLN A 150 -3.04 3.79 -9.94
N GLY A 151 -3.72 2.64 -9.91
CA GLY A 151 -3.30 1.42 -10.60
C GLY A 151 -2.60 0.40 -9.72
N LEU A 152 -2.12 0.77 -8.52
CA LEU A 152 -1.61 -0.20 -7.55
C LEU A 152 -2.70 -1.20 -7.10
N ASN A 153 -3.97 -0.78 -7.11
CA ASN A 153 -5.12 -1.66 -6.86
C ASN A 153 -5.21 -2.79 -7.90
N GLU A 154 -4.93 -2.51 -9.17
CA GLU A 154 -4.96 -3.48 -10.27
C GLU A 154 -3.81 -4.50 -10.15
N VAL A 155 -2.66 -4.08 -9.60
CA VAL A 155 -1.54 -4.99 -9.31
C VAL A 155 -1.86 -5.87 -8.10
N LEU A 156 -2.50 -5.31 -7.07
CA LEU A 156 -2.87 -6.02 -5.86
C LEU A 156 -3.97 -7.06 -6.10
N ALA A 157 -4.96 -6.74 -6.93
CA ALA A 157 -6.15 -7.56 -7.18
C ALA A 157 -5.85 -9.02 -7.57
N PRO A 158 -5.01 -9.33 -8.58
CA PRO A 158 -4.72 -10.72 -8.96
C PRO A 158 -3.97 -11.47 -7.86
N LEU A 159 -3.06 -10.82 -7.12
CA LEU A 159 -2.36 -11.45 -5.98
C LEU A 159 -3.37 -11.87 -4.90
N PHE A 160 -4.26 -10.96 -4.52
CA PHE A 160 -5.27 -11.23 -3.51
C PHE A 160 -6.24 -12.33 -3.96
N TYR A 161 -6.65 -12.31 -5.23
CA TYR A 161 -7.54 -13.32 -5.79
C TYR A 161 -6.93 -14.72 -5.73
N VAL A 162 -5.68 -14.88 -6.13
CA VAL A 162 -5.00 -16.19 -6.10
C VAL A 162 -4.86 -16.71 -4.68
N LEU A 163 -4.39 -15.87 -3.75
CA LEU A 163 -4.16 -16.29 -2.35
C LEU A 163 -5.47 -16.53 -1.59
N LYS A 164 -6.53 -15.78 -1.89
CA LYS A 164 -7.83 -15.94 -1.21
C LYS A 164 -8.60 -17.18 -1.67
N ASN A 165 -8.41 -17.60 -2.92
CA ASN A 165 -9.04 -18.81 -3.47
C ASN A 165 -8.20 -20.08 -3.25
N ASP A 166 -7.26 -20.07 -2.29
CA ASP A 166 -6.54 -21.27 -1.87
C ASP A 166 -7.51 -22.32 -1.30
N LEU A 167 -7.25 -23.60 -1.60
CA LEU A 167 -8.00 -24.74 -1.08
C LEU A 167 -7.79 -24.93 0.43
N ASP A 168 -6.66 -24.49 0.96
CA ASP A 168 -6.40 -24.49 2.39
C ASP A 168 -7.05 -23.27 3.06
N THR A 169 -8.11 -23.53 3.84
CA THR A 169 -8.83 -22.52 4.63
C THR A 169 -7.92 -21.72 5.55
N SER A 170 -6.84 -22.31 6.08
CA SER A 170 -5.87 -21.59 6.93
C SER A 170 -5.15 -20.49 6.13
N ASN A 171 -4.72 -20.81 4.92
CA ASN A 171 -4.07 -19.85 4.02
C ASN A 171 -5.06 -18.81 3.50
N SER A 172 -6.27 -19.23 3.09
CA SER A 172 -7.32 -18.30 2.64
C SER A 172 -7.73 -17.29 3.73
N THR A 173 -7.71 -17.69 5.00
CA THR A 173 -7.99 -16.79 6.13
C THR A 173 -6.86 -15.78 6.33
N SER A 174 -5.62 -16.21 6.12
CA SER A 174 -4.43 -15.37 6.23
C SER A 174 -4.04 -14.66 4.94
N ALA A 175 -4.83 -14.83 3.87
CA ALA A 175 -4.52 -14.36 2.52
C ALA A 175 -4.27 -12.85 2.48
N GLU A 176 -4.92 -12.07 3.33
CA GLU A 176 -4.69 -10.62 3.40
C GLU A 176 -3.23 -10.28 3.77
N ALA A 177 -2.70 -10.94 4.81
CA ALA A 177 -1.32 -10.74 5.25
C ALA A 177 -0.32 -11.24 4.21
N ASP A 178 -0.54 -12.44 3.67
CA ASP A 178 0.33 -13.04 2.67
C ASP A 178 0.35 -12.18 1.38
N THR A 179 -0.81 -11.63 1.00
CA THR A 179 -0.93 -10.71 -0.14
C THR A 179 -0.16 -9.43 0.10
N PHE A 180 -0.25 -8.83 1.30
CA PHE A 180 0.47 -7.60 1.62
C PHE A 180 1.97 -7.75 1.40
N PHE A 181 2.59 -8.81 1.92
CA PHE A 181 4.04 -8.99 1.75
C PHE A 181 4.43 -9.38 0.33
N CYS A 182 3.65 -10.23 -0.36
CA CYS A 182 3.88 -10.50 -1.78
C CYS A 182 3.82 -9.21 -2.61
N PHE A 183 2.87 -8.33 -2.31
CA PHE A 183 2.72 -7.04 -2.94
C PHE A 183 3.90 -6.11 -2.64
N VAL A 184 4.36 -6.03 -1.39
CA VAL A 184 5.54 -5.24 -1.00
C VAL A 184 6.79 -5.69 -1.75
N GLU A 185 7.07 -7.00 -1.80
CA GLU A 185 8.23 -7.54 -2.51
C GLU A 185 8.15 -7.21 -4.00
N LEU A 186 6.98 -7.41 -4.62
CA LEU A 186 6.75 -7.06 -6.02
C LEU A 186 7.02 -5.57 -6.29
N ILE A 187 6.40 -4.68 -5.50
CA ILE A 187 6.56 -3.23 -5.68
C ILE A 187 7.99 -2.78 -5.35
N SER A 188 8.71 -3.46 -4.46
CA SER A 188 10.11 -3.14 -4.18
C SER A 188 10.99 -3.28 -5.43
N GLY A 189 10.76 -4.31 -6.25
CA GLY A 189 11.44 -4.52 -7.52
C GLY A 189 11.09 -3.49 -8.60
N PHE A 190 9.91 -2.88 -8.51
CA PHE A 190 9.42 -1.86 -9.46
C PHE A 190 9.38 -0.45 -8.87
N LYS A 191 9.98 -0.22 -7.69
CA LYS A 191 9.86 1.04 -6.93
C LYS A 191 10.18 2.27 -7.76
N ASN A 192 11.13 2.16 -8.69
CA ASN A 192 11.53 3.24 -9.60
C ASN A 192 10.44 3.70 -10.57
N ASN A 193 9.48 2.82 -10.91
CA ASN A 193 8.38 3.12 -11.83
C ASN A 193 7.21 3.83 -11.14
N TYR A 194 7.13 3.78 -9.80
CA TYR A 194 5.99 4.31 -9.04
C TYR A 194 6.35 5.54 -8.19
N CYS A 195 7.64 5.87 -8.06
CA CYS A 195 8.05 7.12 -7.46
C CYS A 195 7.82 8.28 -8.44
N LYS A 196 6.83 9.14 -8.15
CA LYS A 196 6.55 10.37 -8.94
C LYS A 196 7.79 11.24 -9.19
N HIS A 197 8.75 11.25 -8.27
CA HIS A 197 10.02 11.98 -8.41
C HIS A 197 10.99 11.36 -9.44
N LEU A 198 10.77 10.12 -9.83
CA LEU A 198 11.57 9.38 -10.81
C LEU A 198 10.88 9.26 -12.17
N ASP A 199 9.65 9.75 -12.34
CA ASP A 199 8.94 9.75 -13.63
C ASP A 199 9.74 10.46 -14.73
N ASN A 200 10.48 11.52 -14.36
CA ASN A 200 11.38 12.26 -15.25
C ASN A 200 12.84 11.77 -15.22
N SER A 201 13.13 10.70 -14.47
CA SER A 201 14.47 10.12 -14.33
C SER A 201 14.72 9.01 -15.37
N ARG A 202 16.01 8.69 -15.58
CA ARG A 202 16.50 7.64 -16.51
C ARG A 202 16.02 6.21 -16.17
N VAL A 203 15.34 6.03 -15.04
CA VAL A 203 14.88 4.75 -14.49
C VAL A 203 13.36 4.67 -14.25
N GLY A 204 12.59 5.72 -14.59
CA GLY A 204 11.12 5.72 -14.46
C GLY A 204 10.37 5.29 -15.72
N ILE A 205 9.04 5.46 -15.71
CA ILE A 205 8.13 5.04 -16.80
C ILE A 205 8.55 5.60 -18.17
N ARG A 206 9.03 6.85 -18.23
CA ARG A 206 9.51 7.47 -19.48
C ARG A 206 10.71 6.74 -20.10
N SER A 207 11.55 6.11 -19.28
CA SER A 207 12.66 5.28 -19.76
C SER A 207 12.16 3.98 -20.41
N ILE A 208 11.14 3.35 -19.81
CA ILE A 208 10.48 2.17 -20.40
C ILE A 208 9.79 2.54 -21.71
N LEU A 209 9.07 3.67 -21.75
CA LEU A 209 8.43 4.16 -22.96
C LEU A 209 9.45 4.47 -24.06
N SER A 210 10.59 5.05 -23.70
CA SER A 210 11.68 5.31 -24.64
C SER A 210 12.29 4.02 -25.19
N LYS A 211 12.51 3.01 -24.34
CA LYS A 211 12.97 1.68 -24.78
C LYS A 211 11.95 1.01 -25.70
N LEU A 212 10.67 1.08 -25.37
CA LEU A 212 9.59 0.56 -26.21
C LEU A 212 9.56 1.26 -27.57
N SER A 213 9.67 2.59 -27.59
CA SER A 213 9.75 3.38 -28.82
C SER A 213 10.96 2.98 -29.69
N GLN A 214 12.12 2.75 -29.06
CA GLN A 214 13.32 2.27 -29.76
C GLN A 214 13.14 0.85 -30.32
N LEU A 215 12.52 -0.06 -29.57
CA LEU A 215 12.22 -1.41 -30.06
C LEU A 215 11.21 -1.37 -31.20
N LEU A 216 10.16 -0.56 -31.10
CA LEU A 216 9.18 -0.38 -32.16
C LEU A 216 9.86 0.14 -33.42
N LYS A 217 10.68 1.18 -33.31
CA LYS A 217 11.45 1.71 -34.45
C LYS A 217 12.34 0.65 -35.11
N LYS A 218 12.93 -0.25 -34.33
CA LYS A 218 13.81 -1.30 -34.82
C LYS A 218 13.05 -2.41 -35.56
N HIS A 219 11.85 -2.77 -35.09
CA HIS A 219 11.11 -3.93 -35.58
C HIS A 219 9.99 -3.57 -36.57
N ASP A 220 9.44 -2.36 -36.48
CA ASP A 220 8.37 -1.83 -37.33
C ASP A 220 8.48 -0.31 -37.45
N GLU A 221 9.35 0.14 -38.37
CA GLU A 221 9.64 1.56 -38.56
C GLU A 221 8.43 2.33 -39.14
N GLU A 222 7.61 1.67 -39.95
CA GLU A 222 6.43 2.29 -40.57
C GLU A 222 5.39 2.65 -39.51
N LEU A 223 5.06 1.71 -38.62
CA LEU A 223 4.19 1.97 -37.48
C LEU A 223 4.77 3.02 -36.53
N TRP A 224 6.09 2.97 -36.28
CA TRP A 224 6.76 3.97 -35.43
C TRP A 224 6.61 5.39 -35.99
N ARG A 225 6.85 5.59 -37.30
CA ARG A 225 6.68 6.90 -37.96
C ARG A 225 5.23 7.35 -37.93
N HIS A 226 4.29 6.44 -38.19
CA HIS A 226 2.86 6.75 -38.14
C HIS A 226 2.43 7.21 -36.74
N MET A 227 2.89 6.52 -35.68
CA MET A 227 2.64 6.92 -34.30
C MET A 227 3.28 8.26 -33.96
N GLU A 228 4.50 8.54 -34.43
CA GLU A 228 5.17 9.83 -34.18
C GLU A 228 4.40 10.99 -34.84
N VAL A 229 3.91 10.80 -36.06
CA VAL A 229 3.13 11.81 -36.80
C VAL A 229 1.78 12.06 -36.13
N ILE A 230 1.06 11.00 -35.73
CA ILE A 230 -0.24 11.15 -35.07
C ILE A 230 -0.10 11.77 -33.67
N THR A 231 0.89 11.35 -32.89
CA THR A 231 1.07 11.86 -31.51
C THR A 231 1.58 13.29 -31.44
N LYS A 232 2.28 13.80 -32.46
CA LYS A 232 2.64 15.23 -32.55
C LYS A 232 1.45 16.14 -32.91
N VAL A 233 0.38 15.60 -33.48
CA VAL A 233 -0.82 16.37 -33.90
C VAL A 233 -1.87 16.45 -32.77
N GLY A 234 -1.73 15.67 -31.71
CA GLY A 234 -2.61 15.74 -30.54
C GLY A 234 -1.82 15.81 -29.24
N HIS A 235 -1.76 16.98 -28.62
CA HIS A 235 -1.25 17.18 -27.26
C HIS A 235 -1.95 16.24 -26.28
N ILE A 236 -1.30 15.13 -25.94
CA ILE A 236 -1.54 14.39 -24.71
C ILE A 236 -0.18 14.26 -24.01
N TYR A 237 0.21 15.34 -23.34
CA TYR A 237 1.18 15.36 -22.25
C TYR A 237 0.68 16.32 -21.19
#